data_AF-A0A3N5E884-F1
#
_entry.id   AF-A0A3N5E884-F1
#
_cell.length_a   1.000
_cell.length_b   1.000
_cell.length_c   1.000
_cell.angle_alpha   90.00
_cell.angle_beta   90.00
_cell.angle_gamma   90.00
#
_symmetry.space_group_name_H-M   'P 1'
#
loop_
_entity.id
_entity.type
_entity.pdbx_description
1 polymer ?
#
loop_
_entity_poly.entity_id
_entity_poly.type
_entity_poly.pdbx_seq_one_letter_code
_entity_poly.pdbx_strand_id
1 'polypeptide(L)'
;MTTVAQSQPQSAPSPWSITTRTIVYAAIGAAIMGFINSLTYGIGIPGTEIQVRPHYGILTFFGFAFGPIVGFITGFLGGVIGDHLTGYGAFTAWHWSVANGLVGLIAGLFPFLMASRMTSTGRKALVAAVAGVVAVILGFLFIFIELIIQPELGFEYILTIEYIPVVIANCIAAAVVTPILVLAWDPISDQLGR
;
A
#
# COMPACT_ATOMS: atom_id res chain seq x y z
N MET A 1 -40.12 27.59 -27.65
CA MET A 1 -38.95 27.87 -26.78
C MET A 1 -38.68 26.61 -25.97
N THR A 2 -37.71 25.82 -26.39
CA THR A 2 -37.27 24.59 -25.71
C THR A 2 -36.12 24.96 -24.79
N THR A 3 -36.38 24.97 -23.49
CA THR A 3 -35.37 25.23 -22.46
C THR A 3 -34.40 24.05 -22.42
N VAL A 4 -33.18 24.24 -22.93
CA VAL A 4 -32.10 23.27 -22.80
C VAL A 4 -31.67 23.28 -21.33
N ALA A 5 -32.00 22.22 -20.60
CA ALA A 5 -31.48 22.01 -19.25
C ALA A 5 -29.96 21.87 -19.33
N GLN A 6 -29.23 22.84 -18.80
CA GLN A 6 -27.78 22.78 -18.66
C GLN A 6 -27.45 21.65 -17.69
N SER A 7 -26.92 20.53 -18.20
CA SER A 7 -26.36 19.46 -17.38
C SER A 7 -25.16 20.02 -16.63
N GLN A 8 -25.31 20.19 -15.32
CA GLN A 8 -24.21 20.53 -14.42
C GLN A 8 -23.06 19.52 -14.62
N PRO A 9 -21.80 19.96 -14.72
CA PRO A 9 -20.68 19.04 -14.86
C PRO A 9 -20.62 18.12 -13.64
N GLN A 10 -20.65 16.81 -13.87
CA GLN A 10 -20.49 15.80 -12.82
C GLN A 10 -19.16 16.06 -12.09
N SER A 11 -19.25 16.40 -10.80
CA SER A 11 -18.06 16.52 -9.95
C SER A 11 -17.32 15.19 -9.93
N ALA A 12 -15.99 15.22 -10.09
CA ALA A 12 -15.17 14.02 -10.02
C ALA A 12 -15.45 13.23 -8.72
N PRO A 13 -15.46 11.88 -8.74
CA PRO A 13 -15.74 11.08 -7.56
C PRO A 13 -14.76 11.39 -6.42
N SER A 14 -15.27 11.46 -5.19
CA SER A 14 -14.44 11.64 -4.00
C SER A 14 -13.43 10.49 -3.84
N PRO A 15 -12.19 10.75 -3.36
CA PRO A 15 -11.20 9.71 -3.04
C PRO A 15 -11.70 8.67 -2.03
N TRP A 16 -12.75 9.00 -1.28
CA TRP A 16 -13.36 8.15 -0.26
C TRP A 16 -14.60 7.40 -0.75
N SER A 17 -14.93 7.50 -2.04
CA SER A 17 -16.10 6.82 -2.59
C SER A 17 -15.89 5.30 -2.69
N ILE A 18 -16.83 4.53 -2.15
CA ILE A 18 -16.85 3.08 -2.25
C ILE A 18 -17.77 2.69 -3.40
N THR A 19 -17.17 2.19 -4.48
CA THR A 19 -17.88 1.71 -5.67
C THR A 19 -17.61 0.22 -5.86
N THR A 20 -18.35 -0.45 -6.74
CA THR A 20 -18.05 -1.85 -7.12
C THR A 20 -16.60 -2.00 -7.58
N ARG A 21 -16.06 -1.01 -8.30
CA ARG A 21 -14.66 -0.99 -8.75
C ARG A 21 -13.69 -0.94 -7.57
N THR A 22 -13.98 -0.12 -6.56
CA THR A 22 -13.19 -0.04 -5.32
C THR A 22 -13.10 -1.41 -4.65
N ILE A 23 -14.24 -2.11 -4.53
CA ILE A 23 -14.32 -3.44 -3.91
C ILE A 23 -13.54 -4.48 -4.71
N VAL A 24 -13.70 -4.50 -6.04
CA VAL A 24 -13.02 -5.46 -6.92
C VAL A 24 -11.50 -5.27 -6.87
N TYR A 25 -10.99 -4.04 -6.98
CA TYR A 25 -9.55 -3.80 -6.92
C TYR A 25 -8.97 -4.09 -5.55
N ALA A 26 -9.70 -3.79 -4.48
CA ALA A 26 -9.30 -4.14 -3.13
C ALA A 26 -9.19 -5.66 -2.93
N ALA A 27 -10.18 -6.44 -3.42
CA ALA A 27 -10.16 -7.89 -3.32
C ALA A 27 -9.03 -8.52 -4.14
N ILE A 28 -8.81 -8.05 -5.37
CA ILE A 28 -7.70 -8.50 -6.23
C ILE A 28 -6.35 -8.17 -5.58
N GLY A 29 -6.20 -6.93 -5.09
CA GLY A 29 -4.98 -6.49 -4.42
C GLY A 29 -4.69 -7.32 -3.19
N ALA A 30 -5.69 -7.53 -2.32
CA ALA A 30 -5.55 -8.35 -1.11
C ALA A 30 -5.16 -9.79 -1.44
N ALA A 31 -5.78 -10.41 -2.45
CA ALA A 31 -5.46 -11.77 -2.85
C ALA A 31 -4.03 -11.89 -3.37
N ILE A 32 -3.61 -10.99 -4.26
CA ILE A 32 -2.25 -10.97 -4.82
C ILE A 32 -1.23 -10.71 -3.72
N MET A 33 -1.45 -9.71 -2.88
CA MET A 33 -0.53 -9.38 -1.79
C MET A 33 -0.42 -10.53 -0.79
N GLY A 34 -1.54 -11.11 -0.34
CA GLY A 34 -1.53 -12.22 0.61
C GLY A 34 -0.85 -13.47 0.05
N PHE A 35 -1.10 -13.79 -1.21
CA PHE A 35 -0.43 -14.91 -1.87
C PHE A 35 1.08 -14.68 -2.00
N ILE A 36 1.52 -13.51 -2.49
CA ILE A 36 2.94 -13.22 -2.62
C ILE A 36 3.61 -13.11 -1.25
N ASN A 37 2.95 -12.53 -0.25
CA ASN A 37 3.43 -12.53 1.13
C ASN A 37 3.73 -13.95 1.60
N SER A 38 2.79 -14.89 1.38
CA SER A 38 2.98 -16.29 1.76
C SER A 38 4.14 -17.00 1.05
N LEU A 39 4.41 -16.66 -0.22
CA LEU A 39 5.52 -17.23 -0.98
C LEU A 39 6.89 -16.65 -0.55
N THR A 40 6.90 -15.37 -0.16
CA THR A 40 8.13 -14.68 0.26
C THR A 40 8.45 -14.87 1.73
N TYR A 41 7.50 -15.40 2.50
CA TYR A 41 7.66 -15.70 3.91
C TYR A 41 8.79 -16.72 4.10
N GLY A 42 9.86 -16.32 4.78
CA GLY A 42 11.05 -17.15 4.98
C GLY A 42 12.21 -16.90 3.99
N ILE A 43 12.07 -16.00 3.01
CA ILE A 43 13.21 -15.53 2.21
C ILE A 43 13.96 -14.45 3.00
N GLY A 44 14.83 -14.91 3.91
CA GLY A 44 15.82 -14.05 4.58
C GLY A 44 16.95 -13.66 3.65
N ILE A 45 17.49 -12.45 3.79
CA ILE A 45 18.77 -12.11 3.16
C ILE A 45 19.87 -12.89 3.91
N PRO A 46 20.66 -13.75 3.24
CA PRO A 46 21.71 -14.51 3.91
C PRO A 46 22.66 -13.59 4.70
N GLY A 47 22.83 -13.87 6.00
CA GLY A 47 23.64 -13.05 6.89
C GLY A 47 22.90 -11.92 7.63
N THR A 48 21.56 -11.87 7.53
CA THR A 48 20.71 -10.96 8.31
C THR A 48 19.46 -11.67 8.80
N GLU A 49 18.84 -11.18 9.89
CA GLU A 49 17.50 -11.59 10.34
C GLU A 49 16.38 -10.93 9.50
N ILE A 50 16.74 -10.17 8.44
CA ILE A 50 15.81 -9.37 7.65
C ILE A 50 15.25 -10.22 6.51
N GLN A 51 13.93 -10.35 6.49
CA GLN A 51 13.21 -10.99 5.40
C GLN A 51 13.01 -10.00 4.25
N VAL A 52 13.28 -10.42 3.01
CA VAL A 52 12.96 -9.60 1.83
C VAL A 52 11.45 -9.60 1.66
N ARG A 53 10.84 -8.42 1.69
CA ARG A 53 9.38 -8.26 1.55
C ARG A 53 9.03 -7.52 0.26
N PRO A 54 9.26 -8.12 -0.92
CA PRO A 54 9.03 -7.44 -2.20
C PRO A 54 7.54 -7.12 -2.42
N HIS A 55 6.63 -7.79 -1.71
CA HIS A 55 5.19 -7.56 -1.78
C HIS A 55 4.76 -6.16 -1.30
N TYR A 56 5.59 -5.38 -0.59
CA TYR A 56 5.22 -4.00 -0.19
C TYR A 56 5.09 -3.02 -1.35
N GLY A 57 5.71 -3.32 -2.49
CA GLY A 57 5.44 -2.59 -3.73
C GLY A 57 4.01 -2.72 -4.23
N ILE A 58 3.33 -3.82 -3.87
CA ILE A 58 1.98 -4.12 -4.36
C ILE A 58 0.96 -3.25 -3.64
N LEU A 59 0.93 -3.24 -2.31
CA LEU A 59 -0.06 -2.45 -1.57
C LEU A 59 0.11 -0.95 -1.80
N THR A 60 1.34 -0.47 -1.94
CA THR A 60 1.62 0.94 -2.25
C THR A 60 1.21 1.28 -3.68
N PHE A 61 1.45 0.39 -4.65
CA PHE A 61 0.93 0.53 -6.01
C PHE A 61 -0.59 0.55 -6.06
N PHE A 62 -1.26 -0.40 -5.40
CA PHE A 62 -2.72 -0.46 -5.39
C PHE A 62 -3.33 0.78 -4.73
N GLY A 63 -2.73 1.28 -3.65
CA GLY A 63 -3.09 2.57 -3.08
C GLY A 63 -2.92 3.70 -4.10
N PHE A 64 -1.74 3.82 -4.68
CA PHE A 64 -1.41 4.89 -5.62
C PHE A 64 -2.27 4.87 -6.90
N ALA A 65 -2.54 3.70 -7.47
CA ALA A 65 -3.26 3.57 -8.74
C ALA A 65 -4.78 3.61 -8.56
N PHE A 66 -5.31 3.13 -7.44
CA PHE A 66 -6.75 2.89 -7.27
C PHE A 66 -7.37 3.60 -6.07
N GLY A 67 -6.57 4.35 -5.29
CA GLY A 67 -7.03 5.22 -4.23
C GLY A 67 -6.83 4.66 -2.81
N PRO A 68 -7.03 5.51 -1.78
CA PRO A 68 -6.66 5.23 -0.40
C PRO A 68 -7.43 4.03 0.19
N ILE A 69 -8.72 3.89 -0.12
CA ILE A 69 -9.53 2.76 0.37
C ILE A 69 -9.03 1.44 -0.21
N VAL A 70 -8.70 1.42 -1.50
CA VAL A 70 -8.17 0.21 -2.16
C VAL A 70 -6.82 -0.16 -1.57
N GLY A 71 -5.93 0.82 -1.37
CA GLY A 71 -4.65 0.60 -0.72
C GLY A 71 -4.80 0.06 0.71
N PHE A 72 -5.69 0.64 1.51
CA PHE A 72 -5.96 0.19 2.88
C PHE A 72 -6.39 -1.27 2.93
N ILE A 73 -7.41 -1.62 2.14
CA ILE A 73 -7.95 -2.98 2.15
C ILE A 73 -6.93 -3.97 1.59
N THR A 74 -6.19 -3.58 0.54
CA THR A 74 -5.12 -4.40 -0.05
C THR A 74 -4.06 -4.74 0.99
N GLY A 75 -3.54 -3.74 1.71
CA GLY A 75 -2.53 -3.95 2.75
C GLY A 75 -3.06 -4.71 3.96
N PHE A 76 -4.24 -4.34 4.45
CA PHE A 76 -4.83 -4.94 5.65
C PHE A 76 -5.23 -6.41 5.42
N LEU A 77 -6.11 -6.66 4.45
CA LEU A 77 -6.58 -8.01 4.17
C LEU A 77 -5.49 -8.88 3.54
N GLY A 78 -4.63 -8.31 2.70
CA GLY A 78 -3.50 -9.07 2.16
C GLY A 78 -2.52 -9.50 3.26
N GLY A 79 -2.29 -8.67 4.28
CA GLY A 79 -1.55 -9.04 5.49
C GLY A 79 -2.20 -10.24 6.19
N VAL A 80 -3.48 -10.11 6.56
CA VAL A 80 -4.24 -11.17 7.25
C VAL A 80 -4.25 -12.48 6.46
N ILE A 81 -4.44 -12.42 5.14
CA ILE A 81 -4.43 -13.60 4.27
C ILE A 81 -3.04 -14.24 4.27
N GLY A 82 -1.98 -13.45 4.14
CA GLY A 82 -0.61 -13.97 4.17
C GLY A 82 -0.25 -14.64 5.50
N ASP A 83 -0.64 -14.03 6.62
CA ASP A 83 -0.43 -14.60 7.97
C ASP A 83 -1.20 -15.91 8.14
N HIS A 84 -2.41 -16.01 7.58
CA HIS A 84 -3.17 -17.25 7.58
C HIS A 84 -2.52 -18.35 6.74
N LEU A 85 -2.07 -18.02 5.53
CA LEU A 85 -1.47 -18.98 4.59
C LEU A 85 -0.11 -19.51 5.05
N THR A 86 0.61 -18.74 5.86
CA THR A 86 1.93 -19.12 6.40
C THR A 86 1.84 -19.93 7.70
N GLY A 87 0.62 -20.14 8.22
CA GLY A 87 0.38 -20.86 9.48
C GLY A 87 0.58 -20.00 10.73
N TYR A 88 0.92 -18.71 10.59
CA TYR A 88 1.00 -17.77 11.70
C TYR A 88 -0.39 -17.45 12.30
N GLY A 89 -1.45 -17.64 11.50
CA GLY A 89 -2.85 -17.50 11.90
C GLY A 89 -3.45 -16.17 11.46
N ALA A 90 -4.74 -16.18 11.11
CA ALA A 90 -5.43 -14.94 10.79
C ALA A 90 -5.58 -14.09 12.06
N PHE A 91 -5.27 -12.79 11.97
CA PHE A 91 -5.43 -11.80 13.04
C PHE A 91 -4.57 -11.99 14.29
N THR A 92 -3.59 -12.90 14.29
CA THR A 92 -2.63 -13.04 15.39
C THR A 92 -1.70 -11.82 15.47
N ALA A 93 -1.19 -11.34 14.33
CA ALA A 93 -0.45 -10.08 14.18
C ALA A 93 -1.32 -8.96 13.58
N TRP A 94 -2.51 -8.74 14.15
CA TRP A 94 -3.46 -7.75 13.61
C TRP A 94 -2.86 -6.34 13.48
N HIS A 95 -1.98 -5.93 14.39
CA HIS A 95 -1.35 -4.60 14.39
C HIS A 95 -0.42 -4.42 13.20
N TRP A 96 0.31 -5.48 12.79
CA TRP A 96 1.09 -5.51 11.56
C TRP A 96 0.21 -5.38 10.31
N SER A 97 -0.92 -6.10 10.29
CA SER A 97 -1.89 -5.96 9.20
C SER A 97 -2.48 -4.55 9.13
N VAL A 98 -2.77 -3.91 10.26
CA VAL A 98 -3.22 -2.50 10.29
C VAL A 98 -2.14 -1.57 9.77
N ALA A 99 -0.89 -1.73 10.20
CA ALA A 99 0.24 -0.95 9.66
C ALA A 99 0.32 -1.08 8.13
N ASN A 100 0.21 -2.29 7.58
CA ASN A 100 0.17 -2.52 6.13
C ASN A 100 -0.99 -1.78 5.45
N GLY A 101 -2.18 -1.81 6.04
CA GLY A 101 -3.32 -1.04 5.55
C GLY A 101 -3.04 0.47 5.55
N LEU A 102 -2.44 1.00 6.62
CA LEU A 102 -2.08 2.42 6.70
C LEU A 102 -1.06 2.81 5.63
N VAL A 103 -0.07 1.96 5.35
CA VAL A 103 0.87 2.19 4.23
C VAL A 103 0.11 2.31 2.91
N GLY A 104 -0.79 1.37 2.60
CA GLY A 104 -1.57 1.42 1.36
C GLY A 104 -2.47 2.66 1.28
N LEU A 105 -3.10 3.02 2.40
CA LEU A 105 -3.93 4.21 2.51
C LEU A 105 -3.13 5.48 2.21
N ILE A 106 -1.99 5.66 2.89
CA ILE A 106 -1.14 6.85 2.75
C ILE A 106 -0.62 6.95 1.32
N ALA A 107 -0.14 5.84 0.73
CA ALA A 107 0.30 5.84 -0.66
C ALA A 107 -0.82 6.27 -1.62
N GLY A 108 -2.07 5.89 -1.34
CA GLY A 108 -3.22 6.29 -2.13
C GLY A 108 -3.67 7.74 -1.97
N LEU A 109 -3.16 8.48 -0.99
CA LEU A 109 -3.41 9.93 -0.88
C LEU A 109 -2.52 10.74 -1.83
N PHE A 110 -1.32 10.24 -2.17
CA PHE A 110 -0.34 10.98 -2.98
C PHE A 110 -0.85 11.42 -4.36
N PRO A 111 -1.58 10.61 -5.13
CA PRO A 111 -2.11 11.04 -6.42
C PRO A 111 -3.00 12.29 -6.31
N PHE A 112 -3.74 12.43 -5.21
CA PHE A 112 -4.60 13.59 -4.94
C PHE A 112 -3.79 14.81 -4.47
N LEU A 113 -2.75 14.58 -3.66
CA LEU A 113 -1.90 15.64 -3.10
C LEU A 113 -0.88 16.19 -4.11
N MET A 114 -0.41 15.35 -5.04
CA MET A 114 0.69 15.65 -5.97
C MET A 114 0.27 15.60 -7.43
N ALA A 115 -1.04 15.69 -7.73
CA ALA A 115 -1.58 15.67 -9.10
C ALA A 115 -0.83 16.62 -10.05
N SER A 116 -0.55 17.85 -9.61
CA SER A 116 0.16 18.87 -10.40
C SER A 116 1.62 18.52 -10.74
N ARG A 117 2.23 17.57 -10.02
CA ARG A 117 3.62 17.12 -10.24
C ARG A 117 3.71 15.94 -11.20
N MET A 118 2.60 15.26 -11.48
CA MET A 118 2.53 14.02 -12.27
C MET A 118 2.29 14.29 -13.77
N THR A 119 3.11 15.15 -14.37
CA THR A 119 2.89 15.64 -15.74
C THR A 119 3.36 14.69 -16.85
N SER A 120 4.00 13.57 -16.51
CA SER A 120 4.48 12.56 -17.45
C SER A 120 4.58 11.20 -16.76
N THR A 121 4.60 10.12 -17.52
CA THR A 121 4.74 8.75 -16.99
C THR A 121 5.97 8.58 -16.09
N GLY A 122 7.12 9.14 -16.48
CA GLY A 122 8.32 9.13 -15.65
C GLY A 122 8.18 9.91 -14.34
N ARG A 123 7.47 11.06 -14.36
CA ARG A 123 7.16 11.83 -13.15
C ARG A 123 6.15 11.11 -12.26
N LYS A 124 5.13 10.47 -12.83
CA LYS A 124 4.18 9.62 -12.09
C LYS A 124 4.91 8.50 -11.36
N ALA A 125 5.82 7.80 -12.05
CA ALA A 125 6.64 6.75 -11.44
C ALA A 125 7.51 7.30 -10.30
N LEU A 126 8.19 8.44 -10.50
CA LEU A 126 8.97 9.06 -9.43
C LEU A 126 8.11 9.43 -8.21
N VAL A 127 6.95 10.05 -8.43
CA VAL A 127 6.00 10.38 -7.36
C VAL A 127 5.51 9.11 -6.66
N ALA A 128 5.25 8.03 -7.40
CA ALA A 128 4.85 6.74 -6.84
C ALA A 128 5.94 6.10 -5.97
N ALA A 129 7.21 6.19 -6.38
CA ALA A 129 8.33 5.72 -5.57
C ALA A 129 8.45 6.50 -4.25
N VAL A 130 8.37 7.84 -4.33
CA VAL A 130 8.38 8.71 -3.14
C VAL A 130 7.17 8.43 -2.25
N ALA A 131 5.99 8.29 -2.84
CA ALA A 131 4.75 7.95 -2.12
C ALA A 131 4.90 6.64 -1.37
N GLY A 132 5.44 5.60 -2.02
CA GLY A 132 5.68 4.31 -1.41
C GLY A 132 6.62 4.39 -0.20
N VAL A 133 7.76 5.07 -0.34
CA VAL A 133 8.73 5.25 0.76
C VAL A 133 8.12 6.01 1.93
N VAL A 134 7.49 7.16 1.67
CA VAL A 134 6.87 7.97 2.74
C VAL A 134 5.74 7.20 3.41
N ALA A 135 4.93 6.49 2.63
CA ALA A 135 3.85 5.69 3.16
C ALA A 135 4.35 4.57 4.07
N VAL A 136 5.45 3.89 3.70
CA VAL A 136 6.07 2.85 4.55
C VAL A 136 6.52 3.45 5.87
N ILE A 137 7.31 4.53 5.83
CA ILE A 137 7.85 5.18 7.04
C ILE A 137 6.70 5.56 7.98
N LEU A 138 5.68 6.24 7.45
CA LEU A 138 4.58 6.76 8.27
C LEU A 138 3.60 5.66 8.72
N GLY A 139 3.24 4.73 7.83
CA GLY A 139 2.29 3.66 8.15
C GLY A 139 2.82 2.71 9.21
N PHE A 140 4.13 2.41 9.19
CA PHE A 140 4.76 1.57 10.21
C PHE A 140 4.92 2.23 11.57
N LEU A 141 4.73 3.54 11.71
CA LEU A 141 4.71 4.15 13.05
C LEU A 141 3.61 3.53 13.93
N PHE A 142 2.59 2.91 13.31
CA PHE A 142 1.54 2.22 14.03
C PHE A 142 2.04 1.03 14.86
N ILE A 143 3.17 0.40 14.52
CA ILE A 143 3.68 -0.76 15.29
C ILE A 143 4.10 -0.37 16.72
N PHE A 144 4.37 0.90 16.98
CA PHE A 144 4.61 1.40 18.35
C PHE A 144 3.40 1.24 19.29
N ILE A 145 2.23 0.86 18.78
CA ILE A 145 1.11 0.40 19.61
C ILE A 145 1.49 -0.80 20.49
N GLU A 146 2.53 -1.55 20.13
CA GLU A 146 3.09 -2.63 20.94
C GLU A 146 3.62 -2.15 22.30
N LEU A 147 3.96 -0.86 22.48
CA LEU A 147 4.23 -0.30 23.80
C LEU A 147 3.04 -0.41 24.77
N ILE A 148 1.83 -0.57 24.25
CA ILE A 148 0.59 -0.74 25.00
C ILE A 148 0.21 -2.22 25.08
N ILE A 149 0.40 -2.98 23.99
CA ILE A 149 -0.03 -4.38 23.89
C ILE A 149 0.97 -5.34 24.55
N GLN A 150 2.27 -5.06 24.40
CA GLN A 150 3.42 -5.83 24.88
C GLN A 150 4.43 -4.88 25.54
N PRO A 151 4.06 -4.22 26.65
CA PRO A 151 4.89 -3.20 27.30
C PRO A 151 6.28 -3.73 27.72
N GLU A 152 6.44 -5.04 27.86
CA GLU A 152 7.69 -5.72 28.18
C GLU A 152 8.79 -5.59 27.10
N LEU A 153 8.44 -5.35 25.83
CA LEU A 153 9.43 -5.19 24.75
C LEU A 153 10.24 -3.89 24.92
N GLY A 154 9.58 -2.81 25.33
CA GLY A 154 10.17 -1.49 25.47
C GLY A 154 10.44 -0.77 24.14
N PHE A 155 10.62 0.55 24.20
CA PHE A 155 10.76 1.40 23.02
C PHE A 155 12.00 1.09 22.17
N GLU A 156 13.13 0.81 22.81
CA GLU A 156 14.38 0.54 22.12
C GLU A 156 14.30 -0.74 21.27
N TYR A 157 13.67 -1.79 21.80
CA TYR A 157 13.45 -3.04 21.07
C TYR A 157 12.59 -2.81 19.83
N ILE A 158 11.41 -2.21 20.00
CA ILE A 158 10.47 -1.95 18.89
C ILE A 158 11.15 -1.07 17.83
N LEU A 159 11.89 -0.04 18.24
CA LEU A 159 12.58 0.84 17.30
C LEU A 159 13.68 0.09 16.52
N THR A 160 14.53 -0.67 17.21
CA THR A 160 15.79 -1.19 16.63
C THR A 160 15.65 -2.55 15.99
N ILE A 161 14.74 -3.39 16.49
CA ILE A 161 14.53 -4.76 16.02
C ILE A 161 13.38 -4.84 15.02
N GLU A 162 12.32 -4.07 15.23
CA GLU A 162 11.11 -4.19 14.42
C GLU A 162 10.99 -3.05 13.41
N TYR A 163 10.94 -1.80 13.87
CA TYR A 163 10.64 -0.64 13.03
C TYR A 163 11.74 -0.38 12.00
N ILE A 164 12.98 -0.12 12.44
CA ILE A 164 14.07 0.30 11.54
C ILE A 164 14.35 -0.77 10.46
N PRO A 165 14.55 -2.06 10.79
CA PRO A 165 14.88 -3.07 9.78
C PRO A 165 13.75 -3.27 8.77
N VAL A 166 12.50 -3.32 9.25
CA VAL A 166 11.32 -3.49 8.39
C VAL A 166 11.11 -2.28 7.49
N VAL A 167 11.22 -1.06 8.03
CA VAL A 167 11.06 0.17 7.24
C VAL A 167 12.12 0.26 6.16
N ILE A 168 13.39 -0.07 6.44
CA ILE A 168 14.45 -0.07 5.43
C ILE A 168 14.12 -1.06 4.31
N ALA A 169 13.82 -2.31 4.66
CA ALA A 169 13.51 -3.36 3.67
C ALA A 169 12.28 -3.00 2.81
N ASN A 170 11.22 -2.51 3.45
CA ASN A 170 9.97 -2.16 2.78
C ASN A 170 10.11 -0.89 1.94
N CYS A 171 10.92 0.09 2.38
CA CYS A 171 11.23 1.28 1.58
C CYS A 171 11.95 0.90 0.31
N ILE A 172 12.92 -0.02 0.36
CA ILE A 172 13.61 -0.51 -0.85
C ILE A 172 12.61 -1.19 -1.78
N ALA A 173 11.78 -2.10 -1.25
CA ALA A 173 10.75 -2.77 -2.04
C ALA A 173 9.79 -1.78 -2.70
N ALA A 174 9.26 -0.80 -1.96
CA ALA A 174 8.35 0.21 -2.49
C ALA A 174 9.04 1.14 -3.49
N ALA A 175 10.27 1.59 -3.21
CA ALA A 175 11.02 2.49 -4.09
C ALA A 175 11.34 1.84 -5.45
N VAL A 176 11.39 0.51 -5.53
CA VAL A 176 11.69 -0.23 -6.76
C VAL A 176 10.41 -0.73 -7.43
N VAL A 177 9.58 -1.48 -6.71
CA VAL A 177 8.46 -2.21 -7.31
C VAL A 177 7.29 -1.27 -7.63
N THR A 178 6.98 -0.30 -6.78
CA THR A 178 5.88 0.65 -7.01
C THR A 178 6.02 1.44 -8.31
N PRO A 179 7.16 2.12 -8.60
CA PRO A 179 7.33 2.83 -9.86
C PRO A 179 7.32 1.89 -11.07
N ILE A 180 7.87 0.68 -10.96
CA ILE A 180 7.84 -0.30 -12.07
C ILE A 180 6.39 -0.65 -12.42
N LEU A 181 5.56 -0.94 -11.42
CA LEU A 181 4.15 -1.25 -11.64
C LEU A 181 3.40 -0.04 -12.20
N VAL A 182 3.70 1.19 -11.75
CA VAL A 182 3.12 2.41 -12.34
C VAL A 182 3.54 2.59 -13.79
N LEU A 183 4.81 2.38 -14.14
CA LEU A 183 5.28 2.46 -15.53
C LEU A 183 4.60 1.43 -16.44
N ALA A 184 4.32 0.23 -15.92
CA ALA A 184 3.58 -0.79 -16.65
C ALA A 184 2.08 -0.48 -16.76
N TRP A 185 1.50 0.14 -15.74
CA TRP A 185 0.07 0.44 -15.67
C TRP A 185 -0.35 1.68 -16.45
N ASP A 186 0.48 2.74 -16.45
CA ASP A 186 0.13 4.04 -17.04
C ASP A 186 -0.37 3.95 -18.49
N PRO A 187 0.33 3.24 -19.41
CA PRO A 187 -0.12 3.13 -20.80
C PRO A 187 -1.45 2.35 -20.94
N ILE A 188 -1.71 1.40 -20.05
CA ILE A 188 -2.94 0.60 -20.05
C ILE A 188 -4.10 1.45 -19.52
N SER A 189 -3.86 2.27 -18.49
CA SER A 189 -4.85 3.21 -17.96
C SER A 189 -5.33 4.18 -19.04
N ASP A 190 -4.39 4.75 -19.81
CA ASP A 190 -4.70 5.69 -20.89
C ASP A 190 -5.59 5.02 -21.97
N GLN A 191 -5.31 3.77 -22.34
CA GLN A 191 -6.12 3.00 -23.30
C GLN A 191 -7.53 2.71 -22.79
N LEU A 192 -7.69 2.55 -21.48
CA LEU A 192 -8.97 2.35 -20.81
C LEU A 192 -9.72 3.68 -20.58
N GLY A 193 -9.18 4.82 -21.04
CA GLY A 193 -9.76 6.14 -20.90
C GLY A 193 -9.77 6.64 -19.45
N ARG A 194 -8.69 6.36 -18.69
CA ARG A 194 -8.58 6.66 -17.26
C ARG A 194 -7.39 7.53 -16.92
#